data_AF-C2FSF7-F1
#
_entry.id   AF-C2FSF7-F1
#
_cell.length_a   1.000
_cell.length_b   1.000
_cell.length_c   1.000
_cell.angle_alpha   90.00
_cell.angle_beta   90.00
_cell.angle_gamma   90.00
#
_symmetry.space_group_name_H-M   'P 1'
#
loop_
_entity.id
_entity.type
_entity.pdbx_description
1 polymer ?
#
loop_
_entity_poly.entity_id
_entity_poly.type
_entity_poly.pdbx_seq_one_letter_code
_entity_poly.pdbx_strand_id
1 'polypeptide(L)'
;MNILILSLCIIVLVLQIVRFKINPFIAFITTSLLAGLTLGVPVEKLADTIQKGFGDMLGSITLIIIFGTCIGKLTVSSGAASVIADTVMKWTGKSMCV
;
A
#
# COMPACT_ATOMS: atom_id res chain seq x y z
N MET A 1 23.69 8.10 13.27
CA MET A 1 22.80 9.26 13.02
C MET A 1 21.69 8.91 12.02
N ASN A 2 22.01 8.23 10.92
CA ASN A 2 21.08 7.95 9.82
C ASN A 2 19.93 6.99 10.17
N ILE A 3 20.16 5.95 11.00
CA ILE A 3 19.10 5.02 11.42
C ILE A 3 18.00 5.74 12.23
N LEU A 4 18.36 6.74 13.04
CA LEU A 4 17.40 7.48 13.86
C LEU A 4 16.48 8.36 12.97
N ILE A 5 17.05 8.97 11.95
CA ILE A 5 16.33 9.78 10.95
C ILE A 5 15.44 8.90 10.07
N LEU A 6 15.93 7.73 9.66
CA LEU A 6 15.12 6.74 8.94
C LEU A 6 13.92 6.27 9.77
N SER A 7 14.16 5.91 11.05
CA SER A 7 13.09 5.49 11.95
C SER A 7 12.04 6.58 12.14
N LEU A 8 12.46 7.83 12.30
CA LEU A 8 11.55 8.98 12.41
C LEU A 8 10.73 9.18 11.12
N CYS A 9 11.34 9.02 9.94
CA CYS A 9 10.63 9.11 8.66
C CYS A 9 9.57 8.02 8.50
N ILE A 10 9.87 6.78 8.90
CA ILE A 10 8.90 5.68 8.85
C ILE A 10 7.71 5.99 9.76
N ILE A 11 7.96 6.49 10.97
CA ILE A 11 6.91 6.89 11.90
C ILE A 11 6.05 8.00 11.30
N VAL A 12 6.65 9.04 10.73
CA VAL A 12 5.90 10.15 10.09
C VAL A 12 5.06 9.64 8.91
N LEU A 13 5.58 8.71 8.11
CA LEU A 13 4.88 8.13 6.96
C LEU A 13 3.63 7.37 7.43
N VAL A 14 3.81 6.46 8.39
CA VAL A 14 2.70 5.68 8.96
C VAL A 14 1.67 6.60 9.62
N LEU A 15 2.12 7.62 10.35
CA LEU A 15 1.24 8.54 11.05
C LEU A 15 0.43 9.43 10.09
N GLN A 16 1.00 9.84 8.95
CA GLN A 16 0.25 10.52 7.89
C GLN A 16 -0.84 9.64 7.28
N ILE A 17 -0.55 8.36 7.00
CA ILE A 17 -1.52 7.44 6.42
C ILE A 17 -2.67 7.18 7.40
N VAL A 18 -2.33 6.81 8.64
CA VAL A 18 -3.33 6.38 9.63
C VAL A 18 -4.14 7.56 10.18
N ARG A 19 -3.49 8.69 10.46
CA ARG A 19 -4.10 9.79 11.22
C ARG A 19 -4.65 10.91 10.33
N PHE A 20 -3.98 11.22 9.21
CA PHE A 20 -4.42 12.29 8.30
C PHE A 20 -5.31 11.81 7.15
N LYS A 21 -5.58 10.50 7.01
CA LYS A 21 -6.41 9.92 5.93
C LYS A 21 -5.99 10.38 4.52
N ILE A 22 -4.70 10.65 4.34
CA ILE A 22 -4.14 11.05 3.05
C ILE A 22 -3.93 9.78 2.22
N ASN A 23 -4.17 9.85 0.91
CA ASN A 23 -3.84 8.75 0.00
C ASN A 23 -2.34 8.40 0.15
N PRO A 24 -1.99 7.10 0.33
CA PRO A 24 -0.61 6.63 0.53
C PRO A 24 0.40 7.24 -0.45
N PHE A 25 -0.02 7.52 -1.68
CA PHE A 25 0.81 8.14 -2.71
C PHE A 25 1.26 9.55 -2.34
N ILE A 26 0.33 10.41 -1.90
CA ILE A 26 0.64 11.77 -1.48
C ILE A 26 1.47 11.73 -0.19
N ALA A 27 1.11 10.84 0.75
CA ALA A 27 1.85 10.68 1.99
C ALA A 27 3.33 10.32 1.72
N PHE A 28 3.58 9.38 0.79
CA PHE A 28 4.91 8.96 0.38
C PHE A 28 5.73 10.10 -0.24
N ILE A 29 5.15 10.89 -1.15
CA ILE A 29 5.83 12.03 -1.77
C ILE A 29 6.21 13.06 -0.70
N THR A 30 5.29 13.43 0.18
CA THR A 30 5.54 14.43 1.22
C THR A 30 6.58 13.95 2.22
N THR A 31 6.52 12.68 2.65
CA THR A 31 7.54 12.14 3.55
C THR A 31 8.90 12.00 2.90
N SER A 32 8.97 11.62 1.63
CA SER A 32 10.25 11.52 0.93
C SER A 32 10.88 12.89 0.67
N LEU A 33 10.06 13.94 0.48
CA LEU A 33 10.53 15.32 0.43
C LEU A 33 11.14 15.76 1.76
N LEU A 34 10.42 15.52 2.86
CA LEU A 34 10.87 15.82 4.23
C LEU A 34 12.15 15.04 4.58
N ALA A 35 12.18 13.74 4.27
CA ALA A 35 13.33 12.87 4.48
C ALA A 35 14.55 13.41 3.72
N GLY A 36 14.38 13.72 2.44
CA GLY A 36 15.43 14.24 1.57
C GLY A 36 16.05 15.55 2.05
N LEU A 37 15.20 16.47 2.53
CA LEU A 37 15.62 17.72 3.15
C LEU A 37 16.42 17.49 4.43
N THR A 38 15.99 16.57 5.30
CA THR A 38 16.72 16.24 6.53
C THR A 38 18.04 15.51 6.30
N LEU A 39 18.18 14.80 5.18
CA LEU A 39 19.40 14.07 4.81
C LEU A 39 20.39 14.90 3.98
N GLY A 40 20.01 16.12 3.55
CA GLY A 40 20.88 17.02 2.78
C GLY A 40 21.13 16.58 1.33
N VAL A 41 20.23 15.79 0.75
CA VAL A 41 20.36 15.32 -0.64
C VAL A 41 20.01 16.46 -1.61
N PRO A 42 20.80 16.70 -2.68
CA PRO A 42 20.49 17.71 -3.68
C PRO A 42 19.10 17.48 -4.28
N VAL A 43 18.31 18.55 -4.35
CA VAL A 43 16.89 18.53 -4.74
C VAL A 43 16.67 17.92 -6.13
N GLU A 44 17.65 18.10 -7.03
CA GLU A 44 17.67 17.51 -8.37
C GLU A 44 17.67 15.97 -8.34
N LYS A 45 18.41 15.36 -7.40
CA LYS A 45 18.46 13.90 -7.24
C LYS A 45 17.30 13.35 -6.41
N LEU A 46 16.56 14.21 -5.71
CA LEU A 46 15.43 13.79 -4.89
C LEU A 46 14.31 13.19 -5.75
N ALA A 47 13.96 13.88 -6.84
CA ALA A 47 12.92 13.45 -7.77
C ALA A 47 13.29 12.10 -8.41
N ASP A 48 14.52 11.96 -8.89
CA ASP A 48 15.04 10.70 -9.46
C ASP A 48 15.03 9.56 -8.44
N THR A 49 15.40 9.83 -7.19
CA THR A 49 15.44 8.81 -6.12
C THR A 49 14.03 8.35 -5.73
N ILE A 50 13.09 9.28 -5.62
CA ILE A 50 11.67 8.99 -5.38
C ILE A 50 11.12 8.15 -6.52
N GLN A 51 11.36 8.57 -7.77
CA GLN A 51 10.85 7.89 -8.95
C GLN A 51 11.48 6.50 -9.13
N LYS A 52 12.77 6.32 -8.84
CA LYS A 52 13.42 5.00 -8.81
C LYS A 52 12.86 4.13 -7.70
N GLY A 53 12.82 4.59 -6.45
CA GLY A 53 12.37 3.78 -5.33
C GLY A 53 10.91 3.35 -5.47
N PHE A 54 10.04 4.28 -5.86
CA PHE A 54 8.64 4.00 -6.12
C PHE A 54 8.44 3.13 -7.38
N GLY A 55 9.21 3.39 -8.43
CA GLY A 55 9.20 2.64 -9.68
C GLY A 55 9.67 1.19 -9.52
N ASP A 56 10.70 0.93 -8.73
CA ASP A 56 11.19 -0.42 -8.44
C ASP A 56 10.18 -1.22 -7.60
N MET A 57 9.56 -0.57 -6.60
CA MET A 57 8.46 -1.17 -5.85
C MET A 57 7.30 -1.52 -6.77
N LEU A 58 6.80 -0.55 -7.53
CA LEU A 58 5.70 -0.77 -8.47
C LEU A 58 6.08 -1.82 -9.51
N GLY A 59 7.26 -1.77 -10.10
CA GLY A 59 7.71 -2.75 -11.09
C GLY A 59 7.62 -4.18 -10.55
N SER A 60 8.02 -4.38 -9.29
CA SER A 60 7.98 -5.69 -8.64
C SER A 60 6.55 -6.18 -8.34
N ILE A 61 5.65 -5.30 -7.92
CA ILE A 61 4.29 -5.68 -7.50
C ILE A 61 3.22 -5.54 -8.59
N THR A 62 3.47 -4.76 -9.65
CA THR A 62 2.45 -4.38 -10.63
C THR A 62 1.89 -5.60 -11.36
N LEU A 63 2.75 -6.53 -11.79
CA LEU A 63 2.31 -7.73 -12.48
C LEU A 63 1.43 -8.60 -11.55
N ILE A 64 1.83 -8.74 -10.28
CA ILE A 64 1.09 -9.48 -9.25
C ILE A 64 -0.28 -8.82 -9.00
N ILE A 65 -0.34 -7.49 -8.90
CA ILE A 65 -1.59 -6.75 -8.70
C ILE A 65 -2.51 -6.91 -9.90
N ILE A 66 -2.01 -6.78 -11.12
CA ILE A 66 -2.80 -6.91 -12.35
C ILE A 66 -3.38 -8.33 -12.44
N PHE A 67 -2.53 -9.36 -12.34
CA PHE A 67 -2.99 -10.75 -12.38
C PHE A 67 -3.95 -11.08 -11.24
N GLY A 68 -3.64 -10.65 -10.01
CA GLY A 68 -4.51 -10.84 -8.86
C GLY A 68 -5.87 -10.17 -9.03
N THR A 69 -5.91 -8.96 -9.59
CA THR A 69 -7.16 -8.24 -9.84
C THR A 69 -7.95 -8.86 -10.98
N CYS A 70 -7.29 -9.37 -12.03
CA CYS A 70 -7.93 -10.10 -13.12
C CYS A 70 -8.57 -11.40 -12.61
N ILE A 71 -7.82 -12.22 -11.86
CA ILE A 71 -8.34 -13.45 -11.24
C ILE A 71 -9.50 -13.10 -10.30
N GLY A 72 -9.33 -12.09 -9.44
CA GLY A 72 -10.38 -11.63 -8.52
C GLY A 72 -11.68 -11.23 -9.24
N LYS A 73 -11.58 -10.45 -10.33
CA LYS A 73 -12.75 -10.09 -11.14
C LYS A 73 -13.39 -11.30 -11.82
N LEU A 74 -12.60 -12.24 -12.33
CA LEU A 74 -13.11 -13.47 -12.93
C LEU A 74 -13.86 -14.33 -11.89
N THR A 75 -13.34 -14.44 -10.67
CA THR A 75 -13.99 -15.15 -9.56
C THR A 75 -15.30 -14.49 -9.13
N VAL A 76 -15.37 -13.15 -9.15
CA VAL A 76 -16.61 -12.42 -8.86
C VAL A 76 -17.62 -12.57 -10.00
N SER A 77 -17.19 -12.45 -11.25
CA SER A 77 -18.05 -12.52 -12.44
C SER A 77 -18.64 -13.92 -12.67
N SER A 78 -17.88 -14.98 -12.38
CA SER A 78 -18.34 -16.36 -12.53
C SER A 78 -19.29 -16.83 -11.42
N GLY A 79 -19.56 -15.99 -10.41
CA GLY A 79 -20.37 -16.36 -9.24
C GLY A 79 -19.65 -17.28 -8.24
N ALA A 80 -18.41 -17.70 -8.52
CA ALA A 80 -17.61 -18.52 -7.62
C ALA A 80 -17.36 -17.82 -6.27
N ALA A 81 -17.16 -16.49 -6.28
CA ALA A 81 -17.01 -15.69 -5.06
C ALA A 81 -18.26 -15.79 -4.15
N SER A 82 -19.45 -15.78 -4.74
CA SER A 82 -20.72 -15.89 -4.01
C SER A 82 -20.89 -17.27 -3.37
N VAL A 83 -20.53 -18.34 -4.09
CA VAL A 83 -20.57 -19.72 -3.55
C VAL A 83 -19.60 -19.90 -2.37
N ILE A 84 -18.41 -19.29 -2.45
CA ILE A 84 -17.44 -19.29 -1.35
C ILE A 84 -18.03 -18.53 -0.14
N ALA A 85 -18.59 -17.34 -0.36
CA ALA A 85 -19.23 -16.54 0.70
C ALA A 85 -20.38 -17.30 1.38
N ASP A 86 -21.27 -17.93 0.60
CA ASP A 86 -22.40 -18.71 1.12
C ASP A 86 -21.93 -19.94 1.90
N THR A 87 -20.89 -20.63 1.44
CA THR A 87 -20.32 -21.79 2.14
C THR A 87 -19.72 -21.38 3.48
N VAL A 88 -18.96 -20.28 3.51
CA VAL A 88 -18.42 -19.73 4.75
C VAL A 88 -19.55 -19.33 5.70
N MET A 89 -20.57 -18.61 5.21
CA MET A 89 -21.75 -18.24 5.99
C MET A 89 -22.54 -19.45 6.49
N LYS A 90 -22.57 -20.56 5.77
CA LYS A 90 -23.25 -21.79 6.23
C LYS A 90 -22.51 -22.47 7.39
N TRP A 91 -21.19 -22.30 7.46
CA TRP A 91 -20.36 -22.85 8.54
C TRP A 91 -20.34 -21.93 9.76
N THR A 92 -20.20 -20.62 9.57
CA THR A 92 -20.15 -19.64 10.67
C THR A 92 -21.53 -19.14 11.11
N GLY A 93 -22.50 -19.06 10.20
CA GLY A 93 -23.86 -18.59 10.43
C GLY A 93 -24.79 -19.61 11.09
N LYS A 94 -24.39 -20.88 11.21
CA LYS A 94 -25.16 -21.89 11.98
C LYS A 94 -25.26 -21.53 13.48
N SER A 95 -24.43 -20.59 13.96
CA SER A 95 -24.47 -20.05 15.32
C SER A 95 -25.14 -18.67 15.43
N MET A 96 -25.65 -18.10 14.34
CA MET A 96 -26.27 -16.76 14.30
C MET A 96 -27.69 -16.73 13.72
N CYS A 97 -28.34 -17.88 13.50
CA CYS A 97 -29.77 -17.92 13.25
C CYS A 97 -30.53 -17.65 14.57
N VAL A 98 -30.80 -16.37 14.81
CA VAL A 98 -32.02 -15.90 15.47
C VAL A 98 -33.05 -15.65 14.37
#